data_AF-A0AAV2QV95-F1
#
_entry.id   AF-A0AAV2QV95-F1
#
_cell.length_a   1.000
_cell.length_b   1.000
_cell.length_c   1.000
_cell.angle_alpha   90.00
_cell.angle_beta   90.00
_cell.angle_gamma   90.00
#
_symmetry.space_group_name_H-M   'P 1'
#
loop_
_entity.id
_entity.type
_entity.pdbx_description
1 polymer ?
#
loop_
_entity_poly.entity_id
_entity_poly.type
_entity_poly.pdbx_seq_one_letter_code
_entity_poly.pdbx_strand_id
1 'polypeptide(L)'
;LPWHRVNAHCESITPQRIPVVIDPTDRVVGYRFCFQDVCKYVVNRALISAHITHDTIPDKLFIVGKDGTDGSGQHFRRATLQVAVKGNILLYSFTPLMICKGDNADGEVLWQNPAPNSALTQRPLAVIGAKEDREDVLRPFISQIESEILDVSRDGIHMQYMDKAIHVSVHTSLTMFECKMHAALQGTGGAFCQLCRNSKETCHSLEHAESGFPVDRDIQDMHNIFSMLTNDGEVPLVKSGVIMIPGPGSQLSPSPPGTSTPAYPSHMPGYAAQNGF
;
A
#
# COMPACT_ATOMS: atom_id res chain seq x y z
N LEU A 1 -10.96 35.30 -0.10
CA LEU A 1 -10.21 35.16 -1.37
C LEU A 1 -11.19 34.88 -2.50
N PRO A 2 -11.05 35.52 -3.68
CA PRO A 2 -11.89 35.20 -4.84
C PRO A 2 -11.76 33.73 -5.25
N TRP A 3 -12.85 33.07 -5.64
CA TRP A 3 -12.90 31.64 -5.98
C TRP A 3 -11.89 31.23 -7.06
N HIS A 4 -11.69 32.07 -8.07
CA HIS A 4 -10.70 31.83 -9.13
C HIS A 4 -9.25 31.75 -8.61
N ARG A 5 -8.91 32.52 -7.55
CA ARG A 5 -7.57 32.45 -6.94
C ARG A 5 -7.40 31.18 -6.11
N VAL A 6 -8.46 30.73 -5.46
CA VAL A 6 -8.46 29.46 -4.71
C VAL A 6 -8.27 28.29 -5.69
N ASN A 7 -9.01 28.28 -6.81
CA ASN A 7 -8.87 27.23 -7.83
C ASN A 7 -7.47 27.18 -8.45
N ALA A 8 -6.92 28.33 -8.88
CA ALA A 8 -5.58 28.36 -9.47
C ALA A 8 -4.51 27.87 -8.49
N HIS A 9 -4.64 28.22 -7.19
CA HIS A 9 -3.74 27.70 -6.16
C HIS A 9 -3.90 26.18 -5.99
N CYS A 10 -5.14 25.67 -5.89
CA CYS A 10 -5.41 24.24 -5.79
C CYS A 10 -4.86 23.46 -6.99
N GLU A 11 -5.05 23.94 -8.22
CA GLU A 11 -4.55 23.31 -9.43
C GLU A 11 -3.01 23.25 -9.44
N SER A 12 -2.34 24.32 -8.97
CA SER A 12 -0.87 24.36 -8.92
C SER A 12 -0.23 23.39 -7.93
N ILE A 13 -0.99 22.91 -6.94
CA ILE A 13 -0.48 22.03 -5.87
C ILE A 13 -1.06 20.61 -5.92
N THR A 14 -2.08 20.37 -6.76
CA THR A 14 -2.74 19.07 -6.82
C THR A 14 -1.99 18.14 -7.75
N PRO A 15 -1.59 16.93 -7.30
CA PRO A 15 -1.01 15.93 -8.18
C PRO A 15 -1.92 15.62 -9.37
N GLN A 16 -1.34 15.30 -10.53
CA GLN A 16 -2.11 15.02 -11.73
C GLN A 16 -2.99 13.78 -11.54
N ARG A 17 -4.26 13.88 -11.94
CA ARG A 17 -5.20 12.76 -11.94
C ARG A 17 -4.95 11.88 -13.15
N ILE A 18 -4.77 10.59 -12.90
CA ILE A 18 -4.56 9.57 -13.92
C ILE A 18 -5.84 8.71 -13.95
N PRO A 19 -6.55 8.62 -15.10
CA PRO A 19 -7.68 7.73 -15.25
C PRO A 19 -7.26 6.27 -15.04
N VAL A 20 -8.08 5.49 -14.34
CA VAL A 20 -7.87 4.05 -14.18
C VAL A 20 -8.79 3.32 -15.14
N VAL A 21 -8.21 2.59 -16.09
CA VAL A 21 -8.91 1.80 -17.12
C VAL A 21 -8.55 0.33 -16.90
N ILE A 22 -9.55 -0.53 -16.69
CA ILE A 22 -9.34 -1.94 -16.30
C ILE A 22 -10.00 -2.92 -17.29
N ASP A 23 -10.83 -2.44 -18.21
CA ASP A 23 -11.63 -3.27 -19.12
C ASP A 23 -11.23 -3.00 -20.59
N PRO A 24 -11.14 -4.02 -21.47
CA PRO A 24 -10.98 -3.86 -22.92
C PRO A 24 -12.04 -2.96 -23.60
N THR A 25 -13.12 -2.58 -22.92
CA THR A 25 -14.07 -1.56 -23.36
C THR A 25 -13.63 -0.12 -23.08
N ASP A 26 -12.39 0.10 -22.61
CA ASP A 26 -11.81 1.41 -22.25
C ASP A 26 -12.63 2.22 -21.24
N ARG A 27 -13.41 1.52 -20.41
CA ARG A 27 -14.19 2.17 -19.35
C ARG A 27 -13.28 2.60 -18.22
N VAL A 28 -13.23 3.91 -18.00
CA VAL A 28 -12.66 4.49 -16.79
C VAL A 28 -13.50 4.02 -15.61
N VAL A 29 -12.86 3.37 -14.64
CA VAL A 29 -13.50 2.88 -13.41
C VAL A 29 -13.15 3.72 -12.19
N GLY A 30 -12.20 4.65 -12.33
CA GLY A 30 -11.78 5.54 -11.25
C GLY A 30 -10.64 6.46 -11.63
N TYR A 31 -10.03 7.06 -10.61
CA TYR A 31 -8.86 7.92 -10.76
C TYR A 31 -7.81 7.56 -9.73
N ARG A 32 -6.55 7.76 -10.10
CA ARG A 32 -5.41 7.67 -9.21
C ARG A 32 -4.49 8.88 -9.35
N PHE A 33 -3.55 8.98 -8.44
CA PHE A 33 -2.45 9.94 -8.46
C PHE A 33 -1.13 9.19 -8.54
N CYS A 34 -0.12 9.79 -9.18
CA CYS A 34 1.24 9.27 -9.16
C CYS A 34 1.78 9.31 -7.72
N PHE A 35 2.28 8.19 -7.20
CA PHE A 35 2.77 8.10 -5.83
C PHE A 35 3.91 9.09 -5.56
N GLN A 36 4.82 9.24 -6.52
CA GLN A 36 5.93 10.20 -6.46
C GLN A 36 5.43 11.64 -6.27
N ASP A 37 4.38 12.04 -6.99
CA ASP A 37 3.86 13.41 -6.91
C ASP A 37 3.11 13.67 -5.60
N VAL A 38 2.42 12.65 -5.07
CA VAL A 38 1.82 12.71 -3.73
C VAL A 38 2.92 12.88 -2.67
N CYS A 39 4.03 12.16 -2.79
CA CYS A 39 5.18 12.31 -1.88
C CYS A 39 5.80 13.71 -1.98
N LYS A 40 6.03 14.26 -3.19
CA LYS A 40 6.52 15.63 -3.37
C LYS A 40 5.61 16.66 -2.71
N TYR A 41 4.30 16.51 -2.89
CA TYR A 41 3.30 17.36 -2.24
C TYR A 41 3.41 17.26 -0.72
N VAL A 42 3.47 16.05 -0.17
CA VAL A 42 3.62 15.80 1.27
C VAL A 42 4.87 16.47 1.82
N VAL A 43 6.03 16.27 1.19
CA VAL A 43 7.31 16.86 1.61
C VAL A 43 7.20 18.38 1.63
N ASN A 44 6.71 18.98 0.55
CA ASN A 44 6.55 20.43 0.46
C ASN A 44 5.69 20.97 1.61
N ARG A 45 4.53 20.36 1.88
CA ARG A 45 3.62 20.79 2.94
C ARG A 45 4.20 20.58 4.34
N ALA A 46 4.91 19.47 4.55
CA ALA A 46 5.54 19.15 5.82
C ALA A 46 6.69 20.12 6.15
N LEU A 47 7.56 20.43 5.17
CA LEU A 47 8.64 21.40 5.34
C LEU A 47 8.12 22.81 5.63
N ILE A 48 7.05 23.24 4.95
CA ILE A 48 6.37 24.51 5.26
C ILE A 48 5.83 24.50 6.70
N SER A 49 5.17 23.40 7.10
CA SER A 49 4.61 23.26 8.46
C SER A 49 5.68 23.19 9.55
N ALA A 50 6.87 22.69 9.24
CA ALA A 50 8.02 22.64 10.13
C ALA A 50 8.86 23.93 10.10
N HIS A 51 8.40 24.96 9.39
CA HIS A 51 9.10 26.23 9.23
C HIS A 51 10.54 26.09 8.69
N ILE A 52 10.78 25.08 7.84
CA ILE A 52 12.07 24.87 7.21
C ILE A 52 12.30 25.95 6.15
N THR A 53 13.42 26.65 6.29
CA THR A 53 13.86 27.76 5.43
C THR A 53 14.89 27.30 4.40
N HIS A 54 15.18 28.16 3.43
CA HIS A 54 16.21 27.92 2.42
C HIS A 54 17.57 27.52 3.02
N ASP A 55 17.96 28.16 4.13
CA ASP A 55 19.28 27.93 4.75
C ASP A 55 19.34 26.68 5.64
N THR A 56 18.17 26.15 6.01
CA THR A 56 18.05 25.02 6.95
C THR A 56 17.62 23.72 6.29
N ILE A 57 17.16 23.76 5.03
CA ILE A 57 16.72 22.56 4.31
C ILE A 57 17.89 21.60 4.03
N PRO A 58 17.80 20.32 4.43
CA PRO A 58 18.79 19.32 4.07
C PRO A 58 18.75 18.92 2.59
N ASP A 59 19.88 18.47 2.06
CA ASP A 59 19.97 17.93 0.68
C ASP A 59 19.25 16.58 0.54
N LYS A 60 19.11 15.86 1.66
CA LYS A 60 18.57 14.51 1.74
C LYS A 60 17.52 14.42 2.82
N LEU A 61 16.38 13.84 2.48
CA LEU A 61 15.26 13.59 3.39
C LEU A 61 14.84 12.13 3.29
N PHE A 62 14.27 11.62 4.38
CA PHE A 62 13.70 10.28 4.45
C PHE A 62 12.26 10.36 4.95
N ILE A 63 11.31 9.84 4.16
CA ILE A 63 9.90 9.73 4.56
C ILE A 63 9.66 8.35 5.14
N VAL A 64 9.07 8.29 6.33
CA VAL A 64 8.41 7.09 6.85
C VAL A 64 6.91 7.28 6.68
N GLY A 65 6.25 6.31 6.05
CA GLY A 65 4.81 6.32 5.88
C GLY A 65 4.17 4.96 6.04
N LYS A 66 2.84 4.96 5.99
CA LYS A 66 2.03 3.75 5.92
C LYS A 66 0.99 3.88 4.84
N ASP A 67 0.58 2.77 4.27
CA ASP A 67 -0.37 2.73 3.17
C ASP A 67 -1.28 1.51 3.25
N GLY A 68 -2.32 1.55 2.44
CA GLY A 68 -3.28 0.45 2.30
C GLY A 68 -4.59 0.90 1.70
N THR A 69 -5.56 0.00 1.67
CA THR A 69 -6.84 0.22 1.03
C THR A 69 -7.99 -0.26 1.89
N ASP A 70 -9.14 0.39 1.69
CA ASP A 70 -10.41 0.04 2.30
C ASP A 70 -11.53 0.13 1.27
N GLY A 71 -12.52 -0.75 1.37
CA GLY A 71 -13.70 -0.77 0.54
C GLY A 71 -14.92 -0.26 1.29
N SER A 72 -15.66 0.66 0.67
CA SER A 72 -16.93 1.15 1.19
C SER A 72 -18.08 0.81 0.25
N GLY A 73 -19.21 0.37 0.80
CA GLY A 73 -20.40 -0.02 0.06
C GLY A 73 -21.53 1.01 0.12
N GLN A 74 -22.63 0.71 -0.59
CA GLN A 74 -23.90 1.46 -0.54
C GLN A 74 -23.84 2.93 -0.98
N HIS A 75 -22.90 3.28 -1.85
CA HIS A 75 -22.83 4.61 -2.44
C HIS A 75 -23.94 4.84 -3.47
N PHE A 76 -24.67 5.93 -3.30
CA PHE A 76 -25.73 6.34 -4.22
C PHE A 76 -25.14 6.74 -5.58
N ARG A 77 -25.72 6.22 -6.66
CA ARG A 77 -25.31 6.58 -8.03
C ARG A 77 -26.02 7.85 -8.48
N ARG A 78 -25.28 8.82 -8.98
CA ARG A 78 -25.86 9.81 -9.90
C ARG A 78 -25.93 9.19 -11.29
N ALA A 79 -27.13 9.16 -11.89
CA ALA A 79 -27.42 8.50 -13.17
C ALA A 79 -26.64 9.04 -14.38
N THR A 80 -25.81 10.08 -14.19
CA THR A 80 -25.12 10.82 -15.25
C THR A 80 -23.73 10.29 -15.61
N LEU A 81 -23.19 9.33 -14.87
CA LEU A 81 -21.86 8.77 -15.15
C LEU A 81 -21.98 7.35 -15.73
N GLN A 82 -21.45 7.15 -16.94
CA GLN A 82 -21.36 5.85 -17.64
C GLN A 82 -20.38 4.86 -16.97
N VAL A 83 -20.03 5.08 -15.71
CA VAL A 83 -19.07 4.26 -14.95
C VAL A 83 -19.89 3.14 -14.30
N ALA A 84 -19.68 1.90 -14.74
CA ALA A 84 -20.45 0.71 -14.36
C ALA A 84 -20.18 0.22 -12.92
N VAL A 85 -20.07 1.15 -11.97
CA VAL A 85 -19.65 0.90 -10.59
C VAL A 85 -20.85 0.45 -9.79
N LYS A 86 -21.03 -0.85 -9.55
CA LYS A 86 -21.90 -1.33 -8.44
C LYS A 86 -21.51 -0.53 -7.21
N GLY A 87 -22.46 0.12 -6.51
CA GLY A 87 -22.28 1.24 -5.54
C GLY A 87 -21.30 1.00 -4.39
N ASN A 88 -20.08 0.62 -4.73
CA ASN A 88 -18.97 0.25 -3.90
C ASN A 88 -17.77 1.04 -4.44
N ILE A 89 -16.96 1.54 -3.54
CA ILE A 89 -15.77 2.31 -3.83
C ILE A 89 -14.63 1.63 -3.09
N LEU A 90 -13.50 1.51 -3.76
CA LEU A 90 -12.23 1.14 -3.16
C LEU A 90 -11.36 2.39 -3.09
N LEU A 91 -10.84 2.70 -1.91
CA LEU A 91 -9.96 3.82 -1.65
C LEU A 91 -8.59 3.28 -1.23
N TYR A 92 -7.57 3.54 -2.03
CA TYR A 92 -6.17 3.33 -1.65
C TYR A 92 -5.59 4.64 -1.12
N SER A 93 -4.97 4.61 0.05
CA SER A 93 -4.46 5.79 0.73
C SER A 93 -3.04 5.59 1.24
N PHE A 94 -2.30 6.71 1.28
CA PHE A 94 -0.99 6.83 1.89
C PHE A 94 -1.05 7.84 3.03
N THR A 95 -0.36 7.56 4.13
CA THR A 95 -0.24 8.47 5.27
C THR A 95 1.23 8.65 5.64
N PRO A 96 1.78 9.86 5.48
CA PRO A 96 3.12 10.15 6.00
C PRO A 96 3.08 10.17 7.52
N LEU A 97 4.05 9.51 8.16
CA LEU A 97 4.18 9.44 9.61
C LEU A 97 5.22 10.44 10.11
N MET A 98 6.37 10.51 9.44
CA MET A 98 7.43 11.45 9.75
C MET A 98 8.35 11.69 8.55
N ILE A 99 9.08 12.81 8.61
CA ILE A 99 10.16 13.14 7.69
C ILE A 99 11.42 13.39 8.51
N CYS A 100 12.47 12.62 8.22
CA CYS A 100 13.77 12.71 8.85
C CYS A 100 14.79 13.33 7.90
N LYS A 101 15.86 13.90 8.45
CA LYS A 101 17.04 14.36 7.72
C LYS A 101 17.94 13.18 7.36
N GLY A 102 18.39 13.08 6.10
CA GLY A 102 19.30 12.03 5.64
C GLY A 102 18.62 10.95 4.79
N ASP A 103 19.26 9.77 4.69
CA ASP A 103 18.84 8.65 3.84
C ASP A 103 18.10 7.54 4.61
N ASN A 104 17.85 7.71 5.91
CA ASN A 104 17.19 6.70 6.74
C ASN A 104 16.35 7.32 7.87
N ALA A 105 15.64 6.46 8.60
CA ALA A 105 14.75 6.86 9.70
C ALA A 105 15.49 7.29 10.98
N ASP A 106 16.78 7.03 11.10
CA ASP A 106 17.59 7.34 12.30
C ASP A 106 18.03 8.81 12.36
N GLY A 107 17.78 9.55 11.29
CA GLY A 107 18.06 10.98 11.21
C GLY A 107 17.19 11.84 12.12
N GLU A 108 17.57 13.11 12.24
CA GLU A 108 16.77 14.12 12.96
C GLU A 108 15.37 14.26 12.35
N VAL A 109 14.33 14.10 13.17
CA VAL A 109 12.93 14.28 12.74
C VAL A 109 12.65 15.76 12.53
N LEU A 110 12.41 16.16 11.28
CA LEU A 110 12.04 17.53 10.92
C LEU A 110 10.54 17.78 11.04
N TRP A 111 9.75 16.74 10.76
CA TRP A 111 8.31 16.81 10.81
C TRP A 111 7.72 15.47 11.24
N GLN A 112 6.70 15.51 12.10
CA GLN A 112 5.94 14.35 12.53
C GLN A 112 4.45 14.62 12.38
N ASN A 113 3.71 13.62 11.89
CA ASN A 113 2.28 13.70 11.75
C ASN A 113 1.60 13.69 13.14
N PRO A 114 0.90 14.77 13.55
CA PRO A 114 0.28 14.83 14.87
C PRO A 114 -0.94 13.92 15.01
N ALA A 115 -1.52 13.45 13.89
CA ALA A 115 -2.72 12.63 13.89
C ALA A 115 -2.68 11.59 12.75
N PRO A 116 -1.84 10.54 12.86
CA PRO A 116 -1.59 9.58 11.77
C PRO A 116 -2.78 8.66 11.42
N ASN A 117 -3.88 8.74 12.16
CA ASN A 117 -5.12 8.01 11.90
C ASN A 117 -6.28 8.94 11.53
N SER A 118 -6.03 10.25 11.35
CA SER A 118 -7.05 11.21 10.96
C SER A 118 -7.29 11.16 9.45
N ALA A 119 -8.56 11.18 9.04
CA ALA A 119 -8.94 11.33 7.63
C ALA A 119 -8.36 12.62 7.00
N LEU A 120 -7.98 13.61 7.80
CA LEU A 120 -7.37 14.87 7.33
C LEU A 120 -5.89 14.71 6.94
N THR A 121 -5.20 13.69 7.44
CA THR A 121 -3.77 13.47 7.20
C THR A 121 -3.51 12.34 6.20
N GLN A 122 -4.53 11.50 5.95
CA GLN A 122 -4.53 10.54 4.86
C GLN A 122 -4.51 11.25 3.50
N ARG A 123 -3.77 10.68 2.56
CA ARG A 123 -3.65 11.15 1.17
C ARG A 123 -4.21 10.07 0.26
N PRO A 124 -5.32 10.33 -0.45
CA PRO A 124 -5.85 9.35 -1.40
C PRO A 124 -4.83 9.18 -2.52
N LEU A 125 -4.38 7.95 -2.74
CA LEU A 125 -3.62 7.58 -3.94
C LEU A 125 -4.56 7.21 -5.06
N ALA A 126 -5.70 6.59 -4.75
CA ALA A 126 -6.64 6.19 -5.77
C ALA A 126 -8.05 5.95 -5.22
N VAL A 127 -9.04 6.24 -6.07
CA VAL A 127 -10.46 5.99 -5.82
C VAL A 127 -11.01 5.29 -7.06
N ILE A 128 -11.37 4.02 -6.90
CA ILE A 128 -11.93 3.22 -7.98
C ILE A 128 -13.29 2.66 -7.58
N GLY A 129 -14.15 2.55 -8.57
CA GLY A 129 -15.46 1.94 -8.42
C GLY A 129 -15.40 0.43 -8.57
N ALA A 130 -15.04 -0.25 -7.50
CA ALA A 130 -14.92 -1.69 -7.45
C ALA A 130 -15.45 -2.24 -6.11
N LYS A 131 -15.79 -3.52 -6.10
CA LYS A 131 -16.04 -4.26 -4.86
C LYS A 131 -14.75 -5.00 -4.50
N GLU A 132 -14.46 -5.13 -3.22
CA GLU A 132 -13.24 -5.77 -2.71
C GLU A 132 -13.07 -7.22 -3.15
N ASP A 133 -14.17 -7.93 -3.44
CA ASP A 133 -14.17 -9.33 -3.87
C ASP A 133 -13.91 -9.51 -5.38
N ARG A 134 -13.74 -8.41 -6.13
CA ARG A 134 -13.37 -8.45 -7.55
C ARG A 134 -11.87 -8.53 -7.69
N GLU A 135 -11.29 -9.72 -7.48
CA GLU A 135 -9.85 -9.93 -7.62
C GLU A 135 -9.29 -9.51 -8.98
N ASP A 136 -10.08 -9.69 -10.05
CA ASP A 136 -9.76 -9.30 -11.42
C ASP A 136 -9.57 -7.79 -11.60
N VAL A 137 -10.13 -6.99 -10.69
CA VAL A 137 -9.99 -5.54 -10.65
C VAL A 137 -8.98 -5.12 -9.59
N LEU A 138 -9.07 -5.72 -8.40
CA LEU A 138 -8.28 -5.37 -7.23
C LEU A 138 -6.80 -5.68 -7.43
N ARG A 139 -6.45 -6.89 -7.89
CA ARG A 139 -5.04 -7.31 -8.01
C ARG A 139 -4.26 -6.47 -9.01
N PRO A 140 -4.69 -6.29 -10.28
CA PRO A 140 -3.91 -5.49 -11.23
C PRO A 140 -3.71 -4.05 -10.76
N PHE A 141 -4.73 -3.49 -10.11
CA PHE A 141 -4.69 -2.14 -9.57
C PHE A 141 -3.74 -2.00 -8.37
N ILE A 142 -3.84 -2.89 -7.36
CA ILE A 142 -2.93 -2.89 -6.21
C ILE A 142 -1.49 -3.11 -6.69
N SER A 143 -1.26 -4.08 -7.58
CA SER A 143 0.08 -4.35 -8.12
C SER A 143 0.68 -3.16 -8.86
N GLN A 144 -0.15 -2.36 -9.56
CA GLN A 144 0.33 -1.13 -10.19
C GLN A 144 0.82 -0.10 -9.15
N ILE A 145 0.04 0.12 -8.08
CA ILE A 145 0.42 1.06 -7.02
C ILE A 145 1.65 0.55 -6.27
N GLU A 146 1.69 -0.74 -5.92
CA GLU A 146 2.83 -1.36 -5.24
C GLU A 146 4.10 -1.27 -6.08
N SER A 147 4.02 -1.47 -7.41
CA SER A 147 5.17 -1.27 -8.29
C SER A 147 5.70 0.17 -8.23
N GLU A 148 4.82 1.17 -8.26
CA GLU A 148 5.22 2.57 -8.15
C GLU A 148 5.84 2.88 -6.78
N ILE A 149 5.29 2.32 -5.71
CA ILE A 149 5.85 2.45 -4.36
C ILE A 149 7.23 1.80 -4.28
N LEU A 150 7.42 0.61 -4.86
CA LEU A 150 8.71 -0.08 -4.91
C LEU A 150 9.74 0.69 -5.72
N ASP A 151 9.36 1.24 -6.87
CA ASP A 151 10.23 2.06 -7.69
C ASP A 151 10.67 3.33 -6.94
N VAL A 152 9.73 4.04 -6.30
CA VAL A 152 10.03 5.20 -5.47
C VAL A 152 10.87 4.85 -4.24
N SER A 153 10.63 3.69 -3.61
CA SER A 153 11.40 3.25 -2.45
C SER A 153 12.84 2.89 -2.81
N ARG A 154 13.05 2.33 -4.02
CA ARG A 154 14.37 1.96 -4.53
C ARG A 154 15.16 3.18 -5.02
N ASP A 155 14.53 4.02 -5.83
CA ASP A 155 15.23 5.09 -6.58
C ASP A 155 15.17 6.44 -5.85
N GLY A 156 14.25 6.60 -4.90
CA GLY A 156 13.96 7.87 -4.26
C GLY A 156 13.31 8.88 -5.20
N ILE A 157 13.19 10.11 -4.73
CA ILE A 157 12.53 11.21 -5.43
C ILE A 157 13.47 12.40 -5.49
N HIS A 158 13.77 12.87 -6.69
CA HIS A 158 14.38 14.18 -6.88
C HIS A 158 13.28 15.25 -6.99
N MET A 159 13.38 16.30 -6.18
CA MET A 159 12.47 17.44 -6.26
C MET A 159 13.19 18.75 -5.95
N GLN A 160 12.57 19.83 -6.35
CA GLN A 160 12.99 21.18 -6.03
C GLN A 160 12.12 21.72 -4.88
N TYR A 161 12.74 22.26 -3.84
CA TYR A 161 12.05 23.03 -2.81
C TYR A 161 12.72 24.40 -2.68
N MET A 162 11.95 25.46 -2.96
CA MET A 162 12.50 26.79 -3.23
C MET A 162 13.54 26.68 -4.38
N ASP A 163 14.75 27.20 -4.19
CA ASP A 163 15.82 27.15 -5.18
C ASP A 163 16.85 26.04 -4.89
N LYS A 164 16.49 25.07 -4.03
CA LYS A 164 17.34 23.94 -3.67
C LYS A 164 16.82 22.60 -4.23
N ALA A 165 17.71 21.85 -4.86
CA ALA A 165 17.48 20.47 -5.24
C ALA A 165 17.65 19.56 -4.01
N ILE A 166 16.66 18.69 -3.77
CA ILE A 166 16.66 17.73 -2.66
C ILE A 166 16.39 16.32 -3.20
N HIS A 167 17.00 15.33 -2.55
CA HIS A 167 16.72 13.92 -2.74
C HIS A 167 15.90 13.40 -1.56
N VAL A 168 14.83 12.67 -1.86
CA VAL A 168 13.91 12.14 -0.85
C VAL A 168 13.78 10.64 -1.00
N SER A 169 14.31 9.90 -0.03
CA SER A 169 14.07 8.48 0.10
C SER A 169 12.72 8.23 0.78
N VAL A 170 12.04 7.16 0.42
CA VAL A 170 10.69 6.84 0.93
C VAL A 170 10.66 5.41 1.41
N HIS A 171 10.11 5.19 2.60
CA HIS A 171 9.77 3.87 3.10
C HIS A 171 8.30 3.87 3.53
N THR A 172 7.53 2.95 2.96
CA THR A 172 6.15 2.72 3.36
C THR A 172 5.98 1.31 3.91
N SER A 173 5.11 1.20 4.91
CA SER A 173 4.67 -0.08 5.42
C SER A 173 3.19 -0.30 5.13
N LEU A 174 2.89 -1.45 4.53
CA LEU A 174 1.57 -1.84 4.10
C LEU A 174 0.69 -2.26 5.30
N THR A 175 0.28 -1.31 6.13
CA THR A 175 -0.38 -1.58 7.42
C THR A 175 -1.82 -1.10 7.50
N MET A 176 -2.34 -0.41 6.49
CA MET A 176 -3.71 0.14 6.48
C MET A 176 -4.70 -0.81 5.78
N PHE A 177 -4.51 -2.12 5.94
CA PHE A 177 -5.39 -3.15 5.40
C PHE A 177 -6.31 -3.71 6.48
N GLU A 178 -7.59 -3.88 6.14
CA GLU A 178 -8.48 -4.71 6.95
C GLU A 178 -8.00 -6.18 6.88
N CYS A 179 -8.15 -6.93 7.98
CA CYS A 179 -7.84 -8.36 8.03
C CYS A 179 -8.52 -9.14 6.91
N LYS A 180 -9.76 -8.79 6.54
CA LYS A 180 -10.48 -9.43 5.44
C LYS A 180 -9.76 -9.26 4.10
N MET A 181 -9.28 -8.06 3.80
CA MET A 181 -8.53 -7.77 2.59
C MET A 181 -7.16 -8.47 2.59
N HIS A 182 -6.49 -8.50 3.74
CA HIS A 182 -5.26 -9.26 3.92
C HIS A 182 -5.47 -10.76 3.64
N ALA A 183 -6.61 -11.33 4.05
CA ALA A 183 -6.93 -12.74 3.80
C ALA A 183 -7.16 -13.00 2.30
N ALA A 184 -7.80 -12.06 1.60
CA ALA A 184 -8.02 -12.13 0.16
C ALA A 184 -6.69 -12.05 -0.61
N LEU A 185 -5.81 -11.11 -0.25
CA LEU A 185 -4.50 -10.96 -0.89
C LEU A 185 -3.60 -12.18 -0.68
N GLN A 186 -3.61 -12.75 0.53
CA GLN A 186 -2.88 -13.99 0.85
C GLN A 186 -3.52 -15.25 0.27
N GLY A 187 -4.72 -15.16 -0.32
CA GLY A 187 -5.44 -16.33 -0.86
C GLY A 187 -5.85 -17.35 0.22
N THR A 188 -5.94 -16.93 1.48
CA THR A 188 -6.26 -17.85 2.60
C THR A 188 -7.76 -18.00 2.83
N GLY A 189 -8.59 -17.10 2.28
CA GLY A 189 -10.05 -17.15 2.37
C GLY A 189 -10.61 -17.15 3.81
N GLY A 190 -9.78 -16.83 4.81
CA GLY A 190 -10.12 -16.93 6.23
C GLY A 190 -10.12 -18.35 6.82
N ALA A 191 -9.59 -19.35 6.11
CA ALA A 191 -9.47 -20.73 6.60
C ALA A 191 -8.34 -20.92 7.62
N PHE A 192 -7.36 -20.02 7.61
CA PHE A 192 -6.21 -20.03 8.51
C PHE A 192 -6.09 -18.68 9.22
N CYS A 193 -5.40 -18.65 10.38
CA CYS A 193 -4.94 -17.41 11.01
C CYS A 193 -4.16 -16.55 10.01
N GLN A 194 -3.85 -15.29 10.26
CA GLN A 194 -3.02 -14.48 9.34
C GLN A 194 -1.58 -14.34 9.82
N LEU A 195 -1.34 -14.63 11.09
CA LEU A 195 -0.07 -14.41 11.79
C LEU A 195 0.66 -15.73 12.12
N CYS A 196 -0.09 -16.83 12.27
CA CYS A 196 0.44 -18.14 12.65
C CYS A 196 0.05 -19.22 11.64
N ARG A 197 0.62 -20.42 11.72
CA ARG A 197 0.31 -21.53 10.79
C ARG A 197 -1.01 -22.27 11.06
N ASN A 198 -1.72 -21.92 12.13
CA ASN A 198 -2.89 -22.67 12.60
C ASN A 198 -4.14 -22.42 11.75
N SER A 199 -4.96 -23.47 11.58
CA SER A 199 -6.26 -23.37 10.93
C SER A 199 -7.28 -22.64 11.82
N LYS A 200 -8.38 -22.20 11.23
CA LYS A 200 -9.49 -21.57 11.96
C LYS A 200 -10.05 -22.48 13.05
N GLU A 201 -10.18 -23.77 12.78
CA GLU A 201 -10.67 -24.77 13.72
C GLU A 201 -9.73 -24.90 14.92
N THR A 202 -8.41 -24.93 14.64
CA THR A 202 -7.38 -24.99 15.68
C THR A 202 -7.44 -23.76 16.58
N CYS A 203 -7.57 -22.57 15.96
CA CYS A 203 -7.66 -21.29 16.67
C CYS A 203 -8.94 -21.14 17.53
N HIS A 204 -9.99 -21.93 17.27
CA HIS A 204 -11.22 -21.91 18.07
C HIS A 204 -11.19 -22.85 19.28
N SER A 205 -10.12 -23.64 19.44
CA SER A 205 -9.96 -24.49 20.63
C SER A 205 -9.49 -23.67 21.83
N LEU A 206 -10.09 -23.90 23.00
CA LEU A 206 -9.73 -23.20 24.23
C LEU A 206 -8.27 -23.47 24.63
N GLU A 207 -7.83 -24.73 24.51
CA GLU A 207 -6.46 -25.15 24.78
C GLU A 207 -5.44 -24.36 23.95
N HIS A 208 -5.71 -24.18 22.65
CA HIS A 208 -4.81 -23.42 21.78
C HIS A 208 -4.85 -21.93 22.12
N ALA A 209 -6.03 -21.38 22.43
CA ALA A 209 -6.16 -19.99 22.87
C ALA A 209 -5.37 -19.71 24.17
N GLU A 210 -5.39 -20.66 25.11
CA GLU A 210 -4.60 -20.58 26.36
C GLU A 210 -3.09 -20.70 26.11
N SER A 211 -2.67 -21.47 25.10
CA SER A 211 -1.26 -21.60 24.69
C SER A 211 -0.71 -20.37 23.96
N GLY A 212 -1.60 -19.49 23.47
CA GLY A 212 -1.27 -18.29 22.70
C GLY A 212 -1.11 -18.53 21.19
N PHE A 213 -0.88 -17.44 20.46
CA PHE A 213 -0.72 -17.45 19.00
C PHE A 213 0.68 -16.96 18.61
N PRO A 214 1.58 -17.85 18.17
CA PRO A 214 2.90 -17.43 17.72
C PRO A 214 2.79 -16.62 16.43
N VAL A 215 3.62 -15.59 16.27
CA VAL A 215 3.74 -14.87 14.99
C VAL A 215 4.88 -15.53 14.20
N ASP A 216 4.59 -16.69 13.62
CA ASP A 216 5.59 -17.60 13.05
C ASP A 216 5.35 -17.96 11.58
N ARG A 217 4.37 -17.29 10.95
CA ARG A 217 4.09 -17.48 9.53
C ARG A 217 5.09 -16.71 8.68
N ASP A 218 5.71 -17.41 7.74
CA ASP A 218 6.54 -16.82 6.70
C ASP A 218 5.91 -16.92 5.29
N ILE A 219 6.65 -16.45 4.28
CA ILE A 219 6.21 -16.48 2.87
C ILE A 219 6.04 -17.91 2.35
N GLN A 220 6.89 -18.84 2.80
CA GLN A 220 6.81 -20.23 2.38
C GLN A 220 5.56 -20.90 2.96
N ASP A 221 5.23 -20.61 4.22
CA ASP A 221 3.98 -21.06 4.86
C ASP A 221 2.75 -20.55 4.08
N MET A 222 2.77 -19.31 3.60
CA MET A 222 1.68 -18.78 2.77
C MET A 222 1.49 -19.59 1.48
N HIS A 223 2.59 -19.90 0.79
CA HIS A 223 2.54 -20.75 -0.41
C HIS A 223 2.02 -22.15 -0.11
N ASN A 224 2.49 -22.76 0.99
CA ASN A 224 2.05 -24.09 1.40
C ASN A 224 0.55 -24.11 1.71
N ILE A 225 0.05 -23.13 2.47
CA ILE A 225 -1.38 -22.99 2.79
C ILE A 225 -2.20 -22.78 1.52
N PHE A 226 -1.76 -21.90 0.63
CA PHE A 226 -2.44 -21.67 -0.65
C PHE A 226 -2.53 -22.97 -1.45
N SER A 227 -1.41 -23.68 -1.61
CA SER A 227 -1.38 -24.98 -2.28
C SER A 227 -2.34 -25.98 -1.63
N MET A 228 -2.34 -26.11 -0.30
CA MET A 228 -3.27 -26.98 0.43
C MET A 228 -4.72 -26.66 0.11
N LEU A 229 -5.08 -25.38 0.08
CA LEU A 229 -6.44 -24.94 -0.23
C LEU A 229 -6.84 -25.20 -1.69
N THR A 230 -5.87 -25.32 -2.62
CA THR A 230 -6.13 -25.52 -4.05
C THR A 230 -5.92 -26.96 -4.55
N ASN A 231 -5.24 -27.82 -3.77
CA ASN A 231 -4.81 -29.15 -4.20
C ASN A 231 -5.94 -30.20 -4.25
N ASP A 232 -7.14 -29.89 -3.74
CA ASP A 232 -8.32 -30.77 -3.85
C ASP A 232 -9.02 -30.69 -5.22
N GLY A 233 -8.38 -30.08 -6.23
CA GLY A 233 -8.92 -29.97 -7.60
C GLY A 233 -10.07 -28.98 -7.75
N GLU A 234 -10.64 -28.50 -6.65
CA GLU A 234 -11.49 -27.33 -6.58
C GLU A 234 -10.68 -26.21 -5.92
N VAL A 235 -10.25 -25.22 -6.70
CA VAL A 235 -9.97 -23.90 -6.11
C VAL A 235 -11.27 -23.49 -5.40
N PRO A 236 -11.26 -23.21 -4.09
CA PRO A 236 -12.46 -22.73 -3.41
C PRO A 236 -12.84 -21.44 -4.13
N LEU A 237 -13.83 -21.54 -5.00
CA LEU A 237 -14.46 -20.37 -5.58
C LEU A 237 -15.06 -19.64 -4.39
N VAL A 238 -14.34 -18.62 -3.91
CA VAL A 238 -15.02 -17.45 -3.38
C VAL A 238 -16.11 -17.17 -4.41
N LYS A 239 -17.38 -17.05 -4.00
CA LYS A 239 -18.56 -16.89 -4.89
C LYS A 239 -18.53 -15.59 -5.74
N SER A 240 -17.37 -15.10 -6.10
CA SER A 240 -17.04 -14.08 -7.09
C SER A 240 -16.25 -14.77 -8.21
N GLY A 241 -16.93 -15.04 -9.33
CA GLY A 241 -16.40 -15.84 -10.44
C GLY A 241 -15.01 -15.41 -10.91
N VAL A 242 -14.11 -16.39 -11.02
CA VAL A 242 -12.76 -16.22 -11.56
C VAL A 242 -12.70 -16.86 -12.95
N ILE A 243 -12.14 -16.09 -13.87
CA ILE A 243 -11.72 -16.50 -15.22
C ILE A 243 -10.34 -17.15 -15.10
N MET A 244 -10.14 -18.28 -15.76
CA MET A 244 -8.85 -18.99 -15.81
C MET A 244 -7.81 -18.18 -16.58
N ILE A 245 -6.60 -18.06 -16.03
CA ILE A 245 -5.41 -17.64 -16.78
C ILE A 245 -4.68 -18.91 -17.23
N PRO A 246 -4.39 -19.11 -18.54
CA PRO A 246 -3.55 -20.21 -18.98
C PRO A 246 -2.11 -19.99 -18.48
N GLY A 247 -1.56 -20.97 -17.78
CA GLY A 247 -0.17 -20.94 -17.32
C GLY A 247 0.82 -20.90 -18.50
N PRO A 248 1.99 -20.26 -18.34
CA PRO A 248 3.03 -20.30 -19.35
C PRO A 248 3.54 -21.73 -19.48
N GLY A 249 3.48 -22.26 -20.70
CA GLY A 249 3.98 -23.58 -21.06
C GLY A 249 5.42 -23.76 -20.61
N SER A 250 5.67 -24.88 -19.94
CA SER A 250 6.96 -25.39 -19.54
C SER A 250 7.92 -25.51 -20.74
N GLN A 251 8.98 -24.71 -20.77
CA GLN A 251 10.28 -25.14 -21.26
C GLN A 251 11.37 -24.55 -20.35
N LEU A 252 11.86 -25.38 -19.44
CA LEU A 252 13.05 -25.10 -18.64
C LEU A 252 14.29 -25.27 -19.53
N SER A 253 14.98 -24.18 -19.80
CA SER A 253 16.36 -24.19 -20.26
C SER A 253 17.28 -24.04 -19.05
N PRO A 254 18.38 -24.81 -18.92
CA PRO A 254 19.25 -24.72 -17.76
C PRO A 254 20.07 -23.41 -17.81
N SER A 255 20.06 -22.67 -16.71
CA SER A 255 20.92 -21.50 -16.50
C SER A 255 22.30 -21.92 -15.96
N PRO A 256 23.38 -21.20 -16.33
CA PRO A 256 24.74 -21.54 -15.93
C PRO A 256 25.04 -21.19 -14.46
N PRO A 257 26.10 -21.76 -13.85
CA PRO A 257 26.36 -21.58 -12.43
C PRO A 257 27.06 -20.25 -12.14
N GLY A 258 26.55 -19.55 -11.12
CA GLY A 258 27.37 -18.75 -10.21
C GLY A 258 27.35 -17.24 -10.42
N THR A 259 26.63 -16.56 -9.53
CA THR A 259 27.13 -15.36 -8.84
C THR A 259 26.49 -15.30 -7.46
N SER A 260 27.32 -15.15 -6.44
CA SER A 260 26.97 -15.06 -5.03
C SER A 260 26.10 -13.83 -4.73
N THR A 261 24.93 -14.06 -4.14
CA THR A 261 24.08 -13.01 -3.57
C THR A 261 24.70 -12.50 -2.26
N PRO A 262 24.78 -11.18 -2.00
CA PRO A 262 25.23 -10.67 -0.72
C PRO A 262 24.17 -10.92 0.36
N ALA A 263 24.63 -11.35 1.54
CA ALA A 263 23.80 -11.59 2.71
C ALA A 263 23.18 -10.27 3.23
N TYR A 264 21.87 -10.27 3.44
CA TYR A 264 21.19 -9.23 4.21
C TYR A 264 21.54 -9.37 5.70
N PRO A 265 21.91 -8.28 6.40
CA PRO A 265 22.10 -8.33 7.84
C PRO A 265 20.74 -8.46 8.55
N SER A 266 20.53 -9.61 9.17
CA SER A 266 19.38 -9.95 10.02
C SER A 266 19.56 -9.40 11.43
N HIS A 267 19.46 -8.09 11.63
CA HIS A 267 19.31 -7.50 12.97
C HIS A 267 18.57 -6.16 12.91
N MET A 268 17.26 -6.18 13.17
CA MET A 268 16.55 -5.02 13.71
C MET A 268 16.73 -5.01 15.23
N PRO A 269 17.27 -3.95 15.85
CA PRO A 269 17.28 -3.84 17.30
C PRO A 269 15.85 -3.69 17.82
N GLY A 270 15.47 -4.58 18.75
CA GLY A 270 14.15 -4.63 19.36
C GLY A 270 13.84 -3.35 20.14
N TYR A 271 12.69 -2.75 19.85
CA TYR A 271 12.08 -1.74 20.70
C TYR A 271 11.56 -2.40 21.98
N ALA A 272 12.25 -2.17 23.09
CA ALA A 272 11.75 -2.49 24.41
C ALA A 272 10.64 -1.50 24.78
N ALA A 273 9.39 -1.96 24.75
CA ALA A 273 8.28 -1.24 25.36
C ALA A 273 8.42 -1.31 26.90
N GLN A 274 8.90 -0.23 27.52
CA GLN A 274 8.72 -0.01 28.95
C GLN A 274 7.27 0.39 29.19
N ASN A 275 6.42 -0.59 29.50
CA ASN A 275 5.10 -0.32 30.06
C ASN A 275 5.23 -0.25 31.58
N GLY A 276 5.24 0.98 32.10
CA GLY A 276 4.90 1.27 33.49
C GLY A 276 3.44 1.70 33.56
N PHE A 277 2.59 0.82 34.05
CA PHE A 277 1.36 1.11 34.80
C PHE A 277 1.16 -0.01 35.82
#